data_AF-A0A661VY20-F1
#
_entry.id   AF-A0A661VY20-F1
#
_cell.length_a   1.000
_cell.length_b   1.000
_cell.length_c   1.000
_cell.angle_alpha   90.00
_cell.angle_beta   90.00
_cell.angle_gamma   90.00
#
_symmetry.space_group_name_H-M   'P 1'
#
loop_
_entity.id
_entity.type
_entity.pdbx_description
1 polymer ?
#
loop_
_entity_poly.entity_id
_entity_poly.type
_entity_poly.pdbx_seq_one_letter_code
_entity_poly.pdbx_strand_id
1 'polypeptide(L)'
;MAEDASFLLKGDENMGDWQDDLISFLFITPDMMMDRITRGWREEQENKPITLNSRLSAALNKCPSPWINGICRQLGLNPKALRTKRKKVAAIQAHLTDVSKLRQVVKSLPAASLQALNYVLEHGGWVKIGQLTRRFGKMDDVGWFWDEEEPPVSPLGQLRVRGLLFVGKAGLKGRSYRVAVIPKELREPLGILLAESSPR
;
A
#
# COMPACT_ATOMS: atom_id res chain seq x y z
N MET A 1 -68.25 -28.22 -28.77
CA MET A 1 -68.07 -27.37 -27.58
C MET A 1 -66.58 -27.12 -27.43
N ALA A 2 -66.15 -25.84 -27.57
CA ALA A 2 -64.82 -25.23 -27.37
C ALA A 2 -63.63 -25.79 -28.19
N GLU A 3 -63.02 -25.04 -29.12
CA GLU A 3 -61.96 -24.01 -28.96
C GLU A 3 -60.64 -24.62 -28.44
N ASP A 4 -59.55 -24.75 -29.21
CA ASP A 4 -58.65 -23.78 -29.87
C ASP A 4 -57.70 -23.02 -28.91
N ALA A 5 -56.51 -22.68 -29.42
CA ALA A 5 -55.36 -21.95 -28.80
C ALA A 5 -54.30 -22.81 -28.05
N SER A 6 -53.12 -23.10 -28.64
CA SER A 6 -51.93 -22.23 -28.81
C SER A 6 -51.10 -22.10 -27.51
N PHE A 7 -49.85 -22.57 -27.47
CA PHE A 7 -48.63 -21.87 -27.89
C PHE A 7 -47.98 -21.11 -26.72
N LEU A 8 -46.75 -21.55 -26.40
CA LEU A 8 -45.69 -20.88 -25.64
C LEU A 8 -45.99 -20.42 -24.22
N LEU A 9 -45.22 -20.96 -23.28
CA LEU A 9 -44.23 -20.14 -22.58
C LEU A 9 -43.01 -21.01 -22.23
N LYS A 10 -41.87 -20.63 -22.82
CA LYS A 10 -40.53 -21.01 -22.39
C LYS A 10 -40.40 -20.76 -20.88
N GLY A 11 -40.16 -21.81 -20.11
CA GLY A 11 -39.62 -21.68 -18.76
C GLY A 11 -38.12 -21.87 -18.84
N ASP A 12 -37.38 -20.77 -18.81
CA ASP A 12 -35.93 -20.70 -18.74
C ASP A 12 -35.37 -21.67 -17.70
N GLU A 13 -34.54 -22.61 -18.16
CA GLU A 13 -33.58 -23.32 -17.31
C GLU A 13 -32.50 -22.32 -16.87
N ASN A 14 -32.77 -21.57 -15.80
CA ASN A 14 -31.72 -20.91 -15.06
C ASN A 14 -31.89 -21.15 -13.55
N MET A 15 -31.87 -22.44 -13.18
CA MET A 15 -31.92 -22.93 -11.80
C MET A 15 -30.53 -23.34 -11.27
N GLY A 16 -29.46 -23.05 -12.04
CA GLY A 16 -28.06 -23.23 -11.65
C GLY A 16 -27.41 -21.96 -11.09
N ASP A 17 -27.73 -20.79 -11.65
CA ASP A 17 -27.13 -19.50 -11.27
C ASP A 17 -27.48 -19.09 -9.83
N TRP A 18 -28.72 -19.37 -9.40
CA TRP A 18 -29.17 -19.10 -8.02
C TRP A 18 -28.56 -20.04 -6.97
N GLN A 19 -28.14 -21.24 -7.35
CA GLN A 19 -27.49 -22.17 -6.42
C GLN A 19 -26.03 -21.79 -6.20
N ASP A 20 -25.32 -21.40 -7.25
CA ASP A 20 -23.94 -20.91 -7.12
C ASP A 20 -23.88 -19.58 -6.35
N ASP A 21 -24.84 -18.67 -6.56
CA ASP A 21 -24.94 -17.43 -5.80
C ASP A 21 -25.31 -17.65 -4.33
N LEU A 22 -26.23 -18.58 -4.02
CA LEU A 22 -26.60 -18.93 -2.64
C LEU A 22 -25.48 -19.69 -1.90
N ILE A 23 -24.76 -20.57 -2.60
CA ILE A 23 -23.57 -21.25 -2.07
C ILE A 23 -22.47 -20.23 -1.79
N SER A 24 -22.26 -19.23 -2.66
CA SER A 24 -21.31 -18.14 -2.40
C SER A 24 -21.66 -17.35 -1.12
N PHE A 25 -22.95 -17.19 -0.82
CA PHE A 25 -23.43 -16.49 0.38
C PHE A 25 -23.33 -17.31 1.67
N LEU A 26 -23.47 -18.64 1.58
CA LEU A 26 -23.43 -19.56 2.74
C LEU A 26 -22.01 -19.93 3.20
N PHE A 27 -20.98 -19.72 2.37
CA PHE A 27 -19.58 -20.05 2.68
C PHE A 27 -18.65 -18.84 2.87
N ILE A 28 -19.18 -17.63 3.11
CA ILE A 28 -18.33 -16.49 3.50
C ILE A 28 -17.87 -16.69 4.94
N THR A 29 -16.64 -17.18 5.12
CA THR A 29 -16.05 -17.25 6.47
C THR A 29 -15.81 -15.84 7.02
N PRO A 30 -15.84 -15.66 8.35
CA PRO A 30 -15.49 -14.37 8.96
C PRO A 30 -14.15 -13.80 8.47
N ASP A 31 -13.17 -14.66 8.21
CA ASP A 31 -11.86 -14.27 7.69
C ASP A 31 -11.94 -13.70 6.27
N MET A 32 -12.72 -14.33 5.38
CA MET A 32 -12.94 -13.82 4.02
C MET A 32 -13.67 -12.47 4.03
N MET A 33 -14.64 -12.31 4.94
CA MET A 33 -15.34 -11.04 5.12
C MET A 33 -14.38 -9.95 5.62
N MET A 34 -13.52 -10.28 6.58
CA MET A 34 -12.55 -9.35 7.15
C MET A 34 -11.47 -8.96 6.12
N ASP A 35 -10.97 -9.90 5.32
CA ASP A 35 -10.03 -9.60 4.22
C ASP A 35 -10.66 -8.63 3.21
N ARG A 36 -11.91 -8.88 2.81
CA ARG A 36 -12.62 -7.99 1.88
C ARG A 36 -12.79 -6.57 2.44
N ILE A 37 -13.16 -6.46 3.72
CA ILE A 37 -13.34 -5.16 4.41
C ILE A 37 -12.01 -4.42 4.49
N THR A 38 -10.96 -5.08 4.96
CA THR A 38 -9.65 -4.46 5.18
C THR A 38 -8.96 -4.07 3.86
N ARG A 39 -9.17 -4.84 2.80
CA ARG A 39 -8.77 -4.48 1.43
C ARG A 39 -9.48 -3.21 0.97
N GLY A 40 -10.79 -3.11 1.22
CA GLY A 40 -11.57 -1.90 0.94
C GLY A 40 -11.02 -0.67 1.67
N TRP A 41 -10.70 -0.80 2.96
CA TRP A 41 -10.10 0.30 3.75
C TRP A 41 -8.74 0.72 3.20
N ARG A 42 -7.88 -0.23 2.83
CA ARG A 42 -6.59 0.05 2.20
C ARG A 42 -6.78 0.83 0.91
N GLU A 43 -7.64 0.35 0.02
CA GLU A 43 -7.91 1.03 -1.25
C GLU A 43 -8.45 2.44 -1.06
N GLU A 44 -9.35 2.64 -0.09
CA GLU A 44 -9.86 3.96 0.26
C GLU A 44 -8.73 4.90 0.71
N GLN A 45 -7.83 4.44 1.59
CA GLN A 45 -6.68 5.26 2.00
C GLN A 45 -5.75 5.58 0.84
N GLU A 46 -5.46 4.60 -0.02
CA GLU A 46 -4.61 4.78 -1.21
C GLU A 46 -5.26 5.67 -2.29
N ASN A 47 -6.58 5.88 -2.21
CA ASN A 47 -7.30 6.81 -3.06
C ASN A 47 -7.32 8.24 -2.49
N LYS A 48 -6.81 8.48 -1.27
CA LYS A 48 -6.75 9.84 -0.72
C LYS A 48 -5.72 10.71 -1.45
N PRO A 49 -5.94 12.04 -1.52
CA PRO A 49 -5.01 12.94 -2.21
C PRO A 49 -3.61 12.97 -1.57
N ILE A 50 -2.58 12.85 -2.42
CA ILE A 50 -1.17 13.05 -2.08
C ILE A 50 -0.54 14.06 -3.03
N THR A 51 0.37 14.89 -2.51
CA THR A 51 1.15 15.81 -3.34
C THR A 51 2.42 15.10 -3.82
N LEU A 52 2.82 15.34 -5.08
CA LEU A 52 4.00 14.72 -5.67
C LEU A 52 5.29 15.08 -4.93
N ASN A 53 5.31 16.23 -4.24
CA ASN A 53 6.42 16.68 -3.39
C ASN A 53 6.02 16.66 -1.90
N SER A 54 5.26 15.64 -1.48
CA SER A 54 4.80 15.52 -0.10
C SER A 54 5.98 15.55 0.87
N ARG A 55 5.77 16.30 1.97
CA ARG A 55 6.64 16.23 3.15
C ARG A 55 6.43 14.90 3.87
N LEU A 56 7.48 14.39 4.53
CA LEU A 56 7.40 13.15 5.31
C LEU A 56 6.32 13.23 6.40
N SER A 57 6.31 14.32 7.17
CA SER A 57 5.29 14.55 8.20
C SER A 57 3.87 14.64 7.63
N ALA A 58 3.70 15.25 6.45
CA ALA A 58 2.40 15.36 5.79
C ALA A 58 1.87 14.00 5.33
N ALA A 59 2.76 13.15 4.79
CA ALA A 59 2.41 11.78 4.40
C ALA A 59 2.04 10.92 5.62
N LEU A 60 2.88 10.93 6.66
CA LEU A 60 2.65 10.18 7.89
C LEU A 60 1.37 10.59 8.63
N ASN A 61 1.07 11.89 8.72
CA ASN A 61 -0.14 12.34 9.41
C ASN A 61 -1.43 11.84 8.74
N LYS A 62 -1.40 11.56 7.44
CA LYS A 62 -2.52 10.98 6.68
C LYS A 62 -2.63 9.47 6.81
N CYS A 63 -1.57 8.77 7.22
CA CYS A 63 -1.61 7.32 7.42
C CYS A 63 -2.54 6.93 8.59
N PRO A 64 -3.28 5.82 8.51
CA PRO A 64 -4.05 5.30 9.62
C PRO A 64 -3.14 4.80 10.76
N SER A 65 -3.67 4.71 11.97
CA SER A 65 -2.90 4.30 13.16
C SER A 65 -2.21 2.92 13.04
N PRO A 66 -2.82 1.87 12.45
CA PRO A 66 -2.15 0.59 12.24
C PRO A 66 -0.87 0.71 11.40
N TRP A 67 -0.88 1.55 10.37
CA TRP A 67 0.30 1.77 9.51
C TRP A 67 1.39 2.51 10.25
N ILE A 68 1.04 3.52 11.04
CA ILE A 68 2.00 4.22 11.90
C ILE A 68 2.61 3.29 12.95
N ASN A 69 1.82 2.37 13.52
CA ASN A 69 2.35 1.36 14.44
C ASN A 69 3.31 0.41 13.73
N GLY A 70 2.94 -0.06 12.54
CA GLY A 70 3.80 -0.91 11.70
C GLY A 70 5.13 -0.23 11.40
N ILE A 71 5.11 1.03 10.95
CA ILE A 71 6.33 1.80 10.69
C ILE A 71 7.18 1.95 11.95
N CYS A 72 6.57 2.25 13.10
CA CYS A 72 7.32 2.27 14.36
C CYS A 72 8.06 0.94 14.61
N ARG A 73 7.36 -0.19 14.52
CA ARG A 73 7.96 -1.52 14.78
C ARG A 73 9.08 -1.83 13.80
N GLN A 74 8.89 -1.57 12.51
CA GLN A 74 9.90 -1.81 11.47
C GLN A 74 11.14 -0.93 11.61
N LEU A 75 11.02 0.22 12.27
CA LEU A 75 12.15 1.10 12.60
C LEU A 75 12.73 0.83 14.00
N GLY A 76 12.32 -0.24 14.68
CA GLY A 76 12.76 -0.57 16.04
C GLY A 76 12.23 0.39 17.11
N LEU A 77 11.22 1.19 16.81
CA LEU A 77 10.57 2.11 17.74
C LEU A 77 9.41 1.39 18.46
N ASN A 78 9.26 1.62 19.77
CA ASN A 78 8.16 1.05 20.53
C ASN A 78 6.87 1.90 20.40
N PRO A 79 5.84 1.46 19.66
CA PRO A 79 4.60 2.23 19.48
C PRO A 79 3.78 2.37 20.77
N LYS A 80 3.91 1.45 21.74
CA LYS A 80 3.20 1.52 23.02
C LYS A 80 3.81 2.60 23.93
N ALA A 81 5.14 2.75 23.88
CA ALA A 81 5.84 3.83 24.59
C ALA A 81 5.48 5.21 24.02
N LEU A 82 5.34 5.30 22.69
CA LEU A 82 4.95 6.51 21.97
C LEU A 82 3.41 6.65 21.95
N ARG A 83 2.80 6.83 23.13
CA ARG A 83 1.34 6.77 23.38
C ARG A 83 0.43 7.46 22.35
N THR A 84 0.87 8.57 21.74
CA THR A 84 0.06 9.34 20.78
C THR A 84 0.59 9.25 19.35
N LYS A 85 -0.31 9.26 18.35
CA LYS A 85 0.08 9.30 16.93
C LYS A 85 1.04 10.44 16.63
N ARG A 86 0.84 11.62 17.22
CA ARG A 86 1.75 12.77 17.06
C ARG A 86 3.19 12.45 17.48
N LYS A 87 3.37 11.80 18.65
CA LYS A 87 4.71 11.37 19.12
C LYS A 87 5.31 10.30 18.21
N LYS A 88 4.50 9.36 17.72
CA LYS A 88 4.94 8.34 16.73
C LYS A 88 5.44 8.98 15.44
N VAL A 89 4.65 9.87 14.85
CA VAL A 89 5.03 10.59 13.62
C VAL A 89 6.32 11.38 13.82
N ALA A 90 6.46 12.10 14.94
CA ALA A 90 7.68 12.83 15.24
C ALA A 90 8.91 11.91 15.39
N ALA A 91 8.76 10.76 16.06
CA ALA A 91 9.83 9.79 16.22
C ALA A 91 10.23 9.13 14.89
N ILE A 92 9.25 8.75 14.05
CA ILE A 92 9.50 8.21 12.70
C ILE A 92 10.23 9.27 11.86
N GLN A 93 9.76 10.51 11.89
CA GLN A 93 10.40 11.59 11.15
C GLN A 93 11.85 11.78 11.60
N ALA A 94 12.10 11.92 12.90
CA ALA A 94 13.45 12.08 13.45
C ALA A 94 14.37 10.89 13.10
N HIS A 95 13.81 9.67 13.06
CA HIS A 95 14.55 8.47 12.70
C HIS A 95 14.94 8.48 11.21
N LEU A 96 14.00 8.77 10.31
CA LEU A 96 14.23 8.73 8.86
C LEU A 96 15.02 9.93 8.33
N THR A 97 15.04 11.07 9.04
CA THR A 97 15.86 12.24 8.66
C THR A 97 17.27 12.21 9.25
N ASP A 98 17.56 11.28 10.15
CA ASP A 98 18.92 11.01 10.65
C ASP A 98 19.64 10.11 9.65
N VAL A 99 20.70 10.61 9.02
CA VAL A 99 21.42 9.92 7.93
C VAL A 99 21.99 8.57 8.39
N SER A 100 22.48 8.48 9.62
CA SER A 100 23.06 7.24 10.15
C SER A 100 21.99 6.17 10.35
N LYS A 101 20.82 6.55 10.85
CA LYS A 101 19.67 5.65 11.00
C LYS A 101 19.05 5.30 9.66
N LEU A 102 18.87 6.27 8.76
CA LEU A 102 18.38 6.03 7.39
C LEU A 102 19.28 5.04 6.64
N ARG A 103 20.61 5.16 6.79
CA ARG A 103 21.58 4.21 6.24
C ARG A 103 21.35 2.78 6.74
N GLN A 104 21.03 2.60 8.04
CA GLN A 104 20.70 1.27 8.58
C GLN A 104 19.42 0.72 7.95
N VAL A 105 18.39 1.56 7.79
CA VAL A 105 17.15 1.18 7.11
C VAL A 105 17.45 0.74 5.68
N VAL A 106 18.22 1.51 4.91
CA VAL A 106 18.61 1.17 3.52
C VAL A 106 19.40 -0.13 3.46
N LYS A 107 20.40 -0.33 4.34
CA LYS A 107 21.19 -1.56 4.37
C LYS A 107 20.37 -2.82 4.68
N SER A 108 19.25 -2.68 5.38
CA SER A 108 18.34 -3.79 5.69
C SER A 108 17.39 -4.16 4.54
N LEU A 109 17.32 -3.35 3.47
CA LEU A 109 16.40 -3.59 2.37
C LEU A 109 16.93 -4.70 1.43
N PRO A 110 16.05 -5.60 0.97
CA PRO A 110 16.40 -6.54 -0.10
C PRO A 110 16.80 -5.81 -1.39
N ALA A 111 17.62 -6.46 -2.23
CA ALA A 111 18.09 -5.90 -3.49
C ALA A 111 16.94 -5.40 -4.40
N ALA A 112 15.84 -6.16 -4.50
CA ALA A 112 14.67 -5.76 -5.28
C ALA A 112 14.00 -4.48 -4.73
N SER A 113 13.96 -4.30 -3.41
CA SER A 113 13.44 -3.08 -2.77
C SER A 113 14.35 -1.88 -3.04
N LEU A 114 15.68 -2.08 -3.02
CA LEU A 114 16.65 -1.04 -3.37
C LEU A 114 16.50 -0.61 -4.83
N GLN A 115 16.35 -1.56 -5.75
CA GLN A 115 16.09 -1.28 -7.17
C GLN A 115 14.78 -0.50 -7.37
N ALA A 116 13.72 -0.88 -6.65
CA ALA A 116 12.44 -0.16 -6.69
C ALA A 116 12.58 1.26 -6.15
N LEU A 117 13.32 1.43 -5.04
CA LEU A 117 13.58 2.74 -4.44
C LEU A 117 14.36 3.64 -5.40
N ASN A 118 15.44 3.13 -5.99
CA ASN A 118 16.25 3.86 -6.96
C ASN A 118 15.43 4.26 -8.19
N TYR A 119 14.63 3.33 -8.73
CA TYR A 119 13.75 3.62 -9.87
C TYR A 119 12.81 4.80 -9.59
N VAL A 120 12.21 4.87 -8.40
CA VAL A 120 11.33 6.01 -8.06
C VAL A 120 12.12 7.32 -7.94
N LEU A 121 13.35 7.29 -7.40
CA LEU A 121 14.21 8.47 -7.28
C LEU A 121 14.65 9.01 -8.64
N GLU A 122 15.05 8.14 -9.57
CA GLU A 122 15.40 8.49 -10.96
C GLU A 122 14.25 9.20 -11.69
N HIS A 123 13.00 8.94 -11.29
CA HIS A 123 11.81 9.59 -11.82
C HIS A 123 11.38 10.85 -11.03
N GLY A 124 12.31 11.46 -10.28
CA GLY A 124 12.06 12.66 -9.49
C GLY A 124 11.35 12.41 -8.16
N GLY A 125 11.38 11.16 -7.67
CA GLY A 125 10.85 10.75 -6.37
C GLY A 125 9.35 10.44 -6.36
N TRP A 126 8.73 10.23 -7.52
CA TRP A 126 7.37 9.70 -7.62
C TRP A 126 7.13 9.00 -8.96
N VAL A 127 6.20 8.05 -9.00
CA VAL A 127 5.79 7.33 -10.22
C VAL A 127 4.34 6.87 -10.11
N LYS A 128 3.70 6.51 -11.24
CA LYS A 128 2.37 5.88 -11.19
C LYS A 128 2.50 4.49 -10.57
N ILE A 129 1.58 4.12 -9.69
CA ILE A 129 1.65 2.84 -8.99
C ILE A 129 1.66 1.65 -9.96
N GLY A 130 0.90 1.76 -11.06
CA GLY A 130 0.85 0.73 -12.09
C GLY A 130 2.17 0.51 -12.83
N GLN A 131 3.08 1.49 -12.86
CA GLN A 131 4.43 1.30 -13.41
C GLN A 131 5.28 0.45 -12.45
N LEU A 132 5.16 0.70 -11.14
CA LEU A 132 5.89 -0.08 -10.13
C LEU A 132 5.39 -1.52 -10.06
N THR A 133 4.08 -1.72 -10.03
CA THR A 133 3.54 -3.08 -9.86
C THR A 133 3.81 -3.98 -11.06
N ARG A 134 3.92 -3.41 -12.27
CA ARG A 134 4.35 -4.13 -13.47
C ARG A 134 5.82 -4.55 -13.41
N ARG A 135 6.68 -3.76 -12.77
CA ARG A 135 8.14 -3.99 -12.75
C ARG A 135 8.62 -4.77 -11.54
N PHE A 136 8.02 -4.54 -10.37
CA PHE A 136 8.48 -5.07 -9.08
C PHE A 136 7.46 -5.97 -8.39
N GLY A 137 6.35 -6.29 -9.07
CA GLY A 137 5.29 -7.14 -8.53
C GLY A 137 4.21 -6.36 -7.76
N LYS A 138 3.09 -7.04 -7.53
CA LYS A 138 1.99 -6.52 -6.72
C LYS A 138 2.35 -6.50 -5.23
N MET A 139 1.53 -5.82 -4.43
CA MET A 139 1.65 -5.70 -2.98
C MET A 139 0.49 -6.42 -2.30
N ASP A 140 0.19 -7.64 -2.75
CA ASP A 140 -0.97 -8.40 -2.26
C ASP A 140 -0.74 -8.91 -0.81
N ASP A 141 0.53 -8.95 -0.40
CA ASP A 141 1.03 -9.25 0.95
C ASP A 141 0.99 -8.07 1.93
N VAL A 142 0.59 -6.88 1.48
CA VAL A 142 0.51 -5.68 2.34
C VAL A 142 -0.95 -5.46 2.75
N GLY A 143 -1.33 -5.99 3.91
CA GLY A 143 -2.68 -5.82 4.47
C GLY A 143 -2.98 -4.43 5.01
N TRP A 144 -4.10 -4.31 5.74
CA TRP A 144 -4.45 -3.11 6.51
C TRP A 144 -3.65 -2.98 7.81
N PHE A 145 -3.38 -4.10 8.48
CA PHE A 145 -2.71 -4.14 9.78
C PHE A 145 -1.21 -4.40 9.60
N TRP A 146 -0.43 -3.35 9.37
CA TRP A 146 1.03 -3.46 9.22
C TRP A 146 1.77 -3.78 10.52
N ASP A 147 1.02 -3.85 11.62
CA ASP A 147 1.53 -4.19 12.92
C ASP A 147 1.28 -5.68 13.25
N GLU A 148 1.04 -6.50 12.23
CA GLU A 148 1.19 -7.95 12.30
C GLU A 148 2.68 -8.34 12.40
N GLU A 149 2.95 -9.57 12.83
CA GLU A 149 4.31 -10.01 13.20
C GLU A 149 5.23 -10.18 11.98
N GLU A 150 4.68 -10.56 10.84
CA GLU A 150 5.47 -10.81 9.63
C GLU A 150 5.53 -9.58 8.72
N PRO A 151 6.73 -9.05 8.41
CA PRO A 151 6.87 -7.99 7.43
C PRO A 151 6.51 -8.49 6.02
N PRO A 152 5.91 -7.64 5.16
CA PRO A 152 5.60 -8.02 3.78
C PRO A 152 6.86 -8.37 3.01
N VAL A 153 6.83 -9.43 2.22
CA VAL A 153 7.98 -9.90 1.41
C VAL A 153 8.16 -9.13 0.11
N SER A 154 7.11 -8.47 -0.39
CA SER A 154 7.13 -7.78 -1.67
C SER A 154 8.05 -6.57 -1.64
N PRO A 155 8.77 -6.29 -2.74
CA PRO A 155 9.74 -5.19 -2.79
C PRO A 155 9.13 -3.84 -2.39
N LEU A 156 7.91 -3.57 -2.88
CA LEU A 156 7.18 -2.34 -2.60
C LEU A 156 6.58 -2.34 -1.18
N GLY A 157 6.15 -3.49 -0.67
CA GLY A 157 5.67 -3.63 0.70
C GLY A 157 6.75 -3.28 1.72
N GLN A 158 7.96 -3.82 1.54
CA GLN A 158 9.13 -3.53 2.38
C GLN A 158 9.44 -2.01 2.47
N LEU A 159 9.27 -1.26 1.37
CA LEU A 159 9.44 0.19 1.35
C LEU A 159 8.34 0.93 2.12
N ARG A 160 7.08 0.48 1.97
CA ARG A 160 5.92 1.12 2.62
C ARG A 160 5.93 0.95 4.12
N VAL A 161 6.18 -0.26 4.60
CA VAL A 161 6.19 -0.55 6.05
C VAL A 161 7.36 0.11 6.77
N ARG A 162 8.40 0.55 6.06
CA ARG A 162 9.49 1.37 6.61
C ARG A 162 9.27 2.87 6.48
N GLY A 163 8.12 3.29 5.93
CA GLY A 163 7.79 4.71 5.77
C GLY A 163 8.62 5.43 4.71
N LEU A 164 9.21 4.71 3.76
CA LEU A 164 10.02 5.28 2.67
C LEU A 164 9.18 5.64 1.45
N LEU A 165 8.07 4.93 1.23
CA LEU A 165 7.20 5.07 0.07
C LEU A 165 5.74 5.18 0.50
N PHE A 166 5.02 6.15 -0.04
CA PHE A 166 3.60 6.39 0.26
C PHE A 166 2.77 6.35 -1.01
N VAL A 167 1.55 5.82 -0.92
CA VAL A 167 0.62 5.71 -2.05
C VAL A 167 -0.58 6.63 -1.82
N GLY A 168 -0.97 7.36 -2.86
CA GLY A 168 -2.15 8.22 -2.85
C GLY A 168 -2.56 8.59 -4.27
N LYS A 169 -3.65 9.35 -4.42
CA LYS A 169 -4.08 9.92 -5.70
C LYS A 169 -3.47 11.31 -5.92
N ALA A 170 -2.96 11.55 -7.13
CA ALA A 170 -2.48 12.84 -7.57
C ALA A 170 -3.03 13.20 -8.96
N GLY A 171 -3.35 14.47 -9.17
CA GLY A 171 -3.74 15.00 -10.47
C GLY A 171 -2.52 15.18 -11.38
N LEU A 172 -2.53 14.57 -12.56
CA LEU A 172 -1.51 14.68 -13.59
C LEU A 172 -2.18 14.99 -14.93
N LYS A 173 -1.85 16.13 -15.53
CA LYS A 173 -2.38 16.56 -16.85
C LYS A 173 -3.91 16.41 -16.95
N GLY A 174 -4.64 16.88 -15.92
CA GLY A 174 -6.11 16.85 -15.88
C GLY A 174 -6.75 15.51 -15.52
N ARG A 175 -5.98 14.45 -15.21
CA ARG A 175 -6.51 13.15 -14.77
C ARG A 175 -5.93 12.75 -13.42
N SER A 176 -6.73 12.06 -12.59
CA SER A 176 -6.26 11.56 -11.29
C SER A 176 -5.67 10.15 -11.42
N TYR A 177 -4.46 9.94 -10.93
CA TYR A 177 -3.78 8.65 -10.92
C TYR A 177 -3.36 8.27 -9.50
N ARG A 178 -3.39 6.98 -9.18
CA ARG A 178 -2.66 6.46 -8.02
C ARG A 178 -1.17 6.53 -8.30
N VAL A 179 -0.44 7.18 -7.41
CA VAL A 179 1.01 7.39 -7.50
C VAL A 179 1.66 6.91 -6.21
N ALA A 180 2.90 6.42 -6.35
CA ALA A 180 3.80 6.19 -5.24
C ALA A 180 4.76 7.38 -5.14
N VAL A 181 4.99 7.88 -3.93
CA VAL A 181 5.79 9.09 -3.67
C VAL A 181 6.80 8.80 -2.56
N ILE A 182 8.06 9.15 -2.81
CA ILE A 182 9.09 9.27 -1.78
C ILE A 182 9.01 10.70 -1.23
N PRO A 183 8.88 10.87 0.10
CA PRO A 183 8.86 12.19 0.72
C PRO A 183 10.08 13.01 0.35
N LYS A 184 9.89 14.30 0.07
CA LYS A 184 10.93 15.16 -0.50
C LYS A 184 12.21 15.20 0.35
N GLU A 185 12.06 15.17 1.68
CA GLU A 185 13.18 15.26 2.63
C GLU A 185 14.08 14.02 2.58
N LEU A 186 13.56 12.89 2.07
CA LEU A 186 14.30 11.64 2.00
C LEU A 186 15.03 11.46 0.67
N ARG A 187 14.64 12.18 -0.39
CA ARG A 187 15.10 11.88 -1.76
C ARG A 187 16.60 12.01 -1.95
N GLU A 188 17.16 13.15 -1.59
CA GLU A 188 18.60 13.41 -1.72
C GLU A 188 19.43 12.51 -0.81
N PRO A 189 19.13 12.38 0.51
CA PRO A 189 19.84 11.43 1.37
C PRO A 189 19.79 9.99 0.85
N LEU A 190 18.63 9.52 0.39
CA LEU A 190 18.51 8.18 -0.19
C LEU A 190 19.31 8.01 -1.47
N GLY A 191 19.34 9.02 -2.35
CA GLY A 191 20.14 8.99 -3.57
C GLY A 191 21.63 8.83 -3.29
N ILE A 192 22.16 9.58 -2.31
CA ILE A 192 23.56 9.46 -1.87
C ILE A 192 23.84 8.06 -1.33
N LEU A 193 22.98 7.56 -0.43
CA LEU A 193 23.14 6.24 0.18
C LEU A 193 23.10 5.10 -0.83
N LEU A 194 22.26 5.19 -1.85
CA LEU A 194 22.18 4.19 -2.92
C LEU A 194 23.41 4.21 -3.82
N ALA A 195 23.94 5.39 -4.14
CA ALA A 195 25.16 5.53 -4.94
C ALA A 195 26.40 4.94 -4.23
N GLU A 196 26.47 5.04 -2.90
CA GLU A 196 27.52 4.41 -2.09
C GLU A 196 27.40 2.88 -2.01
N SER A 197 26.20 2.34 -2.27
CA SER A 197 25.88 0.92 -2.11
C SER A 197 25.99 0.13 -3.41
N SER A 198 26.05 0.80 -4.56
CA SER A 198 26.35 0.16 -5.85
C SER A 198 27.86 -0.11 -5.96
N PRO A 199 28.31 -1.37 -6.06
CA PRO A 199 29.67 -1.63 -6.48
C PRO A 199 29.86 -1.05 -7.89
N ARG A 200 30.93 -0.27 -8.07
CA ARG A 200 31.41 0.12 -9.40
C ARG A 200 31.85 -1.10 -10.19
#